data_AF-A0A0V0GTS9-F1
#
_entry.id   AF-A0A0V0GTS9-F1
#
_cell.length_a   1.000
_cell.length_b   1.000
_cell.length_c   1.000
_cell.angle_alpha   90.00
_cell.angle_beta   90.00
_cell.angle_gamma   90.00
#
_symmetry.space_group_name_H-M   'P 1'
#
loop_
_entity.id
_entity.type
_entity.pdbx_description
1 polymer ?
#
loop_
_entity_poly.entity_id
_entity_poly.type
_entity_poly.pdbx_seq_one_letter_code
_entity_poly.pdbx_strand_id
1 'polypeptide(L)'
;MFSTIQAVLEDAQEKQLKDKTIENWLQKLNGAAYEVDDILDECKSEATRFEQSRLGFYHPGIITFRHKIGKRMKEIMEKVDAIAEERRKFHFLEKITERQASTRETGFVLTEPEVYGRDKEQEEIVKILINNVNVAKELPVFP
;
A
#
# COMPACT_ATOMS: atom_id res chain seq x y z
N MET A 1 -12.54 -4.43 -14.18
CA MET A 1 -13.08 -3.48 -13.17
C MET A 1 -12.25 -3.52 -11.89
N PHE A 2 -12.09 -4.68 -11.24
CA PHE A 2 -11.27 -4.80 -10.02
C PHE A 2 -9.79 -4.42 -10.25
N SER A 3 -9.19 -4.85 -11.37
CA SER A 3 -7.80 -4.54 -11.74
C SER A 3 -7.53 -3.03 -11.90
N THR A 4 -8.52 -2.25 -12.33
CA THR A 4 -8.40 -0.79 -12.48
C THR A 4 -8.40 -0.08 -11.13
N ILE A 5 -9.22 -0.58 -10.19
CA ILE A 5 -9.26 -0.05 -8.82
C ILE A 5 -7.95 -0.37 -8.10
N GLN A 6 -7.45 -1.60 -8.26
CA GLN A 6 -6.17 -2.03 -7.68
C GLN A 6 -4.99 -1.17 -8.18
N ALA A 7 -4.89 -0.93 -9.48
CA ALA A 7 -3.81 -0.10 -10.04
C ALA A 7 -3.83 1.35 -9.49
N VAL A 8 -5.02 1.93 -9.31
CA VAL A 8 -5.17 3.27 -8.71
C VAL A 8 -4.76 3.28 -7.25
N LEU A 9 -5.12 2.21 -6.51
CA LEU A 9 -4.79 2.09 -5.10
C LEU A 9 -3.29 1.93 -4.89
N GLU A 10 -2.63 1.11 -5.72
CA GLU A 10 -1.17 0.93 -5.70
C GLU A 10 -0.43 2.26 -5.97
N ASP A 11 -0.82 3.01 -7.01
CA ASP A 11 -0.24 4.33 -7.32
C ASP A 11 -0.49 5.36 -6.21
N ALA A 12 -1.70 5.35 -5.62
CA ALA A 12 -2.02 6.23 -4.50
C ALA A 12 -1.21 5.89 -3.25
N GLN A 13 -0.98 4.61 -2.93
CA GLN A 13 -0.16 4.20 -1.78
C GLN A 13 1.30 4.59 -1.95
N GLU A 14 1.88 4.44 -3.13
CA GLU A 14 3.26 4.89 -3.41
C GLU A 14 3.40 6.41 -3.27
N LYS A 15 2.39 7.18 -3.71
CA LYS A 15 2.39 8.65 -3.65
C LYS A 15 1.99 9.23 -2.30
N GLN A 16 1.31 8.45 -1.45
CA GLN A 16 0.86 8.87 -0.12
C GLN A 16 1.99 9.41 0.76
N LEU A 17 3.20 8.83 0.63
CA LEU A 17 4.37 9.24 1.41
C LEU A 17 4.85 10.67 1.09
N LYS A 18 4.47 11.20 -0.09
CA LYS A 18 4.91 12.50 -0.59
C LYS A 18 3.79 13.55 -0.56
N ASP A 19 2.53 13.12 -0.51
CA ASP A 19 1.37 14.00 -0.57
C ASP A 19 0.33 13.68 0.51
N LYS A 20 0.20 14.60 1.48
CA LYS A 20 -0.76 14.50 2.58
C LYS A 20 -2.21 14.54 2.11
N THR A 21 -2.49 15.10 0.93
CA THR A 21 -3.84 15.14 0.36
C THR A 21 -4.27 13.78 -0.18
N ILE A 22 -3.34 13.02 -0.78
CA ILE A 22 -3.55 11.62 -1.18
C ILE A 22 -3.73 10.74 0.07
N GLU A 23 -2.97 11.02 1.14
CA GLU A 23 -3.14 10.32 2.41
C GLU A 23 -4.54 10.49 3.00
N ASN A 24 -5.04 11.72 3.07
CA ASN A 24 -6.39 12.00 3.53
C ASN A 24 -7.45 11.34 2.64
N TRP A 25 -7.27 11.39 1.32
CA TRP A 25 -8.17 10.73 0.37
C TRP A 25 -8.22 9.20 0.58
N LEU A 26 -7.07 8.54 0.76
CA LEU A 26 -7.00 7.12 1.08
C LEU A 26 -7.65 6.80 2.44
N GLN A 27 -7.48 7.65 3.44
CA GLN A 27 -8.14 7.48 4.74
C GLN A 27 -9.66 7.53 4.63
N LYS A 28 -10.21 8.47 3.85
CA LYS A 28 -11.67 8.54 3.58
C LYS A 28 -12.17 7.28 2.87
N LEU A 29 -11.44 6.81 1.85
CA LEU A 29 -11.77 5.59 1.13
C LEU A 29 -11.77 4.37 2.05
N ASN A 30 -10.75 4.26 2.91
CA ASN A 30 -10.65 3.18 3.88
C ASN A 30 -11.79 3.23 4.91
N GLY A 31 -12.16 4.43 5.39
CA GLY A 31 -13.31 4.62 6.26
C GLY A 31 -14.62 4.13 5.63
N ALA A 32 -14.86 4.49 4.36
CA ALA A 32 -16.04 4.00 3.63
C ALA A 32 -16.03 2.47 3.48
N ALA A 33 -14.87 1.85 3.25
CA ALA A 33 -14.74 0.40 3.17
C ALA A 33 -15.09 -0.30 4.49
N TYR A 34 -14.64 0.23 5.63
CA TYR A 34 -15.02 -0.29 6.94
C TYR A 34 -16.52 -0.17 7.20
N GLU A 35 -17.15 0.95 6.82
CA GLU A 35 -18.60 1.09 6.99
C GLU A 35 -19.39 0.04 6.16
N VAL A 36 -18.89 -0.35 4.98
CA VAL A 36 -19.48 -1.45 4.18
C VAL A 36 -19.29 -2.78 4.88
N ASP A 37 -18.08 -3.04 5.41
CA ASP A 37 -17.78 -4.29 6.12
C ASP A 37 -18.69 -4.47 7.34
N ASP A 38 -18.90 -3.40 8.11
CA ASP A 38 -19.85 -3.38 9.24
C ASP A 38 -21.28 -3.73 8.80
N ILE A 39 -21.73 -3.25 7.64
CA ILE A 39 -23.05 -3.59 7.08
C ILE A 39 -23.11 -5.07 6.70
N LEU A 40 -22.04 -5.60 6.08
CA LEU A 40 -21.97 -6.99 5.66
C LEU A 40 -22.01 -7.92 6.88
N ASP A 41 -21.31 -7.59 7.96
CA ASP A 41 -21.34 -8.35 9.20
C ASP A 41 -22.69 -8.27 9.90
N GLU A 42 -23.34 -7.10 9.90
CA GLU A 42 -24.73 -6.98 10.37
C GLU A 42 -25.66 -7.91 9.56
N CYS A 43 -25.51 -7.95 8.23
CA CYS A 43 -26.29 -8.84 7.36
C CYS A 43 -26.06 -10.32 7.65
N LYS A 44 -24.81 -10.74 7.88
CA LYS A 44 -24.49 -12.13 8.26
C LYS A 44 -25.13 -12.50 9.61
N SER A 45 -25.06 -11.60 10.58
CA SER A 45 -25.63 -11.81 11.92
C SER A 45 -27.16 -11.94 11.86
N GLU A 46 -27.80 -11.08 11.07
CA GLU A 46 -29.24 -11.03 10.92
C GLU A 46 -29.78 -12.19 10.09
N ALA A 47 -29.07 -12.60 9.04
CA ALA A 47 -29.39 -13.81 8.29
C ALA A 47 -29.42 -15.04 9.21
N THR A 48 -28.39 -15.22 10.04
CA THR A 48 -28.33 -16.29 11.04
C THR A 48 -29.51 -16.22 12.02
N ARG A 49 -29.86 -15.01 12.49
CA ARG A 49 -30.99 -14.80 13.41
C ARG A 49 -32.33 -15.21 12.78
N PHE A 50 -32.54 -14.87 11.50
CA PHE A 50 -33.78 -15.21 10.82
C PHE A 50 -33.88 -16.71 10.54
N GLU A 51 -32.78 -17.37 10.17
CA GLU A 51 -32.74 -18.83 9.99
C GLU A 51 -33.08 -19.59 11.28
N GLN A 52 -32.64 -19.10 12.44
CA GLN A 52 -32.96 -19.68 13.74
C GLN A 52 -34.39 -19.37 14.22
N SER A 53 -35.07 -18.42 13.58
CA SER A 53 -36.43 -18.04 13.96
C SER A 53 -37.45 -19.06 13.45
N ARG A 54 -38.51 -19.32 14.23
CA ARG A 54 -39.61 -20.23 13.84
C ARG A 54 -40.31 -19.83 12.54
N LEU A 55 -40.26 -18.55 12.18
CA LEU A 55 -40.88 -17.99 10.98
C LEU A 55 -39.90 -17.96 9.79
N GLY A 56 -38.59 -18.18 10.01
CA GLY A 56 -37.58 -18.14 8.96
C GLY A 56 -37.61 -16.84 8.17
N PHE A 57 -37.61 -16.97 6.84
CA PHE A 57 -37.72 -15.87 5.88
C PHE A 57 -39.04 -15.09 5.92
N TYR A 58 -40.05 -15.57 6.65
CA TYR A 58 -41.33 -14.86 6.85
C TYR A 58 -41.32 -13.97 8.11
N HIS A 59 -40.17 -13.85 8.79
CA HIS A 59 -40.05 -13.01 9.97
C HIS A 59 -40.33 -11.52 9.61
N PRO A 60 -41.32 -10.86 10.25
CA PRO A 60 -41.71 -9.48 9.92
C PRO A 60 -40.56 -8.46 10.00
N GLY A 61 -39.59 -8.72 10.89
CA GLY A 61 -38.38 -7.90 11.04
C GLY A 61 -37.45 -7.90 9.82
N ILE A 62 -37.62 -8.78 8.83
CA ILE A 62 -36.80 -8.78 7.60
C ILE A 62 -37.06 -7.53 6.78
N ILE A 63 -38.31 -7.05 6.71
CA ILE A 63 -38.66 -5.88 5.90
C ILE A 63 -38.01 -4.62 6.49
N THR A 64 -38.13 -4.43 7.81
CA THR A 64 -37.52 -3.30 8.50
C THR A 64 -36.00 -3.36 8.44
N PHE A 65 -35.41 -4.56 8.58
CA PHE A 65 -33.98 -4.79 8.42
C PHE A 65 -33.49 -4.43 7.01
N ARG A 66 -34.13 -4.96 5.96
CA ARG A 66 -33.80 -4.65 4.57
C ARG A 66 -33.88 -3.16 4.26
N HIS A 67 -34.90 -2.48 4.78
CA HIS A 67 -35.04 -1.04 4.62
C HIS A 67 -33.88 -0.28 5.30
N LYS A 68 -33.53 -0.66 6.54
CA LYS A 68 -32.39 -0.09 7.27
C LYS A 68 -31.07 -0.24 6.50
N ILE A 69 -30.78 -1.46 6.03
CA ILE A 69 -29.58 -1.75 5.25
C ILE A 69 -29.58 -0.99 3.93
N GLY A 70 -30.70 -0.96 3.22
CA GLY A 70 -30.83 -0.22 1.96
C GLY A 70 -30.54 1.28 2.14
N LYS A 71 -31.03 1.89 3.23
CA LYS A 71 -30.73 3.30 3.54
C LYS A 71 -29.24 3.52 3.81
N ARG A 72 -28.63 2.71 4.68
CA ARG A 72 -27.19 2.82 4.99
C ARG A 72 -26.32 2.61 3.75
N MET A 73 -26.65 1.62 2.92
CA MET A 73 -25.93 1.33 1.68
C MET A 73 -26.00 2.49 0.69
N LYS A 74 -27.15 3.17 0.62
CA LYS A 74 -27.31 4.37 -0.20
C LYS A 74 -26.41 5.51 0.29
N GLU A 75 -26.39 5.76 1.61
CA GLU A 75 -25.54 6.80 2.21
C GLU A 75 -24.05 6.52 1.93
N ILE A 76 -23.60 5.27 2.01
CA ILE A 76 -22.22 4.91 1.68
C ILE A 76 -21.94 5.07 0.18
N MET A 77 -22.88 4.70 -0.68
CA MET A 77 -22.73 4.87 -2.13
C MET A 77 -22.50 6.35 -2.48
N GLU A 78 -23.26 7.25 -1.86
CA GLU A 78 -23.09 8.70 -2.01
C GLU A 78 -21.71 9.18 -1.50
N LYS A 79 -21.22 8.63 -0.36
CA LYS A 79 -19.88 8.92 0.15
C LYS A 79 -18.78 8.44 -0.82
N VAL A 80 -18.91 7.23 -1.36
CA VAL A 80 -17.94 6.65 -2.30
C VAL A 80 -17.92 7.44 -3.61
N ASP A 81 -19.07 7.86 -4.11
CA ASP A 81 -19.15 8.73 -5.29
C ASP A 81 -18.45 10.08 -5.04
N ALA A 82 -18.65 10.69 -3.87
CA ALA A 82 -17.93 11.91 -3.50
C ALA A 82 -16.40 11.70 -3.45
N ILE A 83 -15.94 10.57 -2.91
CA ILE A 83 -14.52 10.18 -2.90
C ILE A 83 -14.00 9.96 -4.33
N ALA A 84 -14.80 9.36 -5.21
CA ALA A 84 -14.45 9.16 -6.61
C ALA A 84 -14.34 10.49 -7.38
N GLU A 85 -15.17 11.49 -7.06
CA GLU A 85 -15.02 12.84 -7.62
C GLU A 85 -13.79 13.57 -7.08
N GLU A 86 -13.44 13.40 -5.80
CA GLU A 86 -12.16 13.90 -5.27
C GLU A 86 -10.96 13.30 -6.00
N ARG A 87 -11.05 12.01 -6.39
CA ARG A 87 -10.00 11.29 -7.13
C ARG A 87 -9.60 12.01 -8.42
N ARG A 88 -10.54 12.66 -9.12
CA ARG A 88 -10.26 13.39 -10.37
C ARG A 88 -9.17 14.47 -10.21
N LYS A 89 -8.94 14.97 -8.99
CA LYS A 89 -7.97 16.02 -8.70
C LYS A 89 -6.51 15.51 -8.66
N PHE A 90 -6.31 14.21 -8.48
CA PHE A 90 -4.99 13.64 -8.19
C PHE A 90 -4.26 13.06 -9.40
N HIS A 91 -4.81 13.16 -10.62
CA HIS A 91 -4.18 12.73 -11.88
C HIS A 91 -3.40 11.39 -11.79
N PHE A 92 -3.96 10.38 -11.11
CA PHE A 92 -3.33 9.07 -10.83
C PHE A 92 -2.93 8.23 -12.07
N LEU A 93 -2.98 8.79 -13.29
CA LEU A 93 -2.78 8.04 -14.55
C LEU A 93 -1.95 8.77 -15.64
N GLU A 94 -1.40 9.96 -15.41
CA GLU A 94 -0.68 10.69 -16.48
C GLU A 94 0.82 10.83 -16.28
N LYS A 95 1.49 9.82 -15.73
CA LYS A 95 2.95 9.81 -15.82
C LYS A 95 3.55 8.42 -15.83
N ILE A 96 3.96 8.01 -17.02
CA ILE A 96 5.18 7.21 -17.23
C ILE A 96 6.25 7.90 -16.38
N THR A 97 6.51 7.38 -15.20
CA THR A 97 7.68 7.78 -14.43
C THR A 97 8.46 6.51 -14.27
N GLU A 98 9.58 6.44 -15.00
CA GLU A 98 10.63 5.46 -14.81
C GLU A 98 10.80 5.22 -13.31
N ARG A 99 10.54 3.99 -12.89
CA ARG A 99 10.88 3.49 -11.56
C ARG A 99 12.39 3.62 -11.40
N GLN A 100 12.85 4.73 -10.86
CA GLN A 100 14.06 4.70 -10.04
C GLN A 100 13.60 4.40 -8.62
N ALA A 101 13.31 3.11 -8.40
CA ALA A 101 13.37 2.56 -7.07
C ALA A 101 14.83 2.69 -6.62
N SER A 102 15.14 3.73 -5.84
CA SER A 102 16.34 3.73 -5.03
C SER A 102 16.12 2.71 -3.92
N THR A 103 16.25 1.43 -4.25
CA THR A 103 16.42 0.36 -3.27
C THR A 103 17.60 0.76 -2.41
N ARG A 104 17.38 0.90 -1.10
CA ARG A 104 18.46 0.98 -0.15
C ARG A 104 19.09 -0.41 -0.11
N GLU A 105 20.16 -0.62 -0.88
CA GLU A 105 20.94 -1.85 -0.78
C GLU A 105 21.56 -1.88 0.63
N THR A 106 20.95 -2.68 1.48
CA THR A 106 21.51 -3.00 2.79
C THR A 106 22.30 -4.27 2.56
N GLY A 107 23.64 -4.16 2.53
CA GLY A 107 24.52 -5.30 2.35
C GLY A 107 24.16 -6.39 3.36
N PHE A 108 23.80 -7.57 2.87
CA PHE A 108 23.47 -8.71 3.71
C PHE A 108 24.78 -9.34 4.20
N VAL A 109 25.17 -9.03 5.44
CA VAL A 109 26.29 -9.70 6.11
C VAL A 109 25.72 -10.64 7.17
N LEU A 110 25.80 -11.94 6.92
CA LEU A 110 25.45 -12.98 7.89
C LEU A 110 26.68 -13.75 8.40
N THR A 111 27.87 -13.14 8.38
CA THR A 111 29.23 -13.66 8.68
C THR A 111 30.05 -13.66 7.38
N GLU A 112 31.17 -12.94 7.37
CA GLU A 112 32.12 -12.99 6.27
C GLU A 112 32.73 -14.40 6.20
N PRO A 113 32.65 -15.12 5.07
CA PRO A 113 33.39 -16.35 4.91
C PRO A 113 34.89 -16.02 4.90
N GLU A 114 35.70 -16.83 5.57
CA GLU A 114 37.15 -16.72 5.53
C GLU A 114 37.63 -17.04 4.09
N VAL A 115 37.95 -16.00 3.32
CA VAL A 115 38.34 -16.13 1.91
C VAL A 115 39.84 -16.34 1.81
N TYR A 116 40.25 -17.58 1.58
CA TYR A 116 41.66 -17.93 1.36
C TYR A 116 42.08 -17.72 -0.11
N GLY A 117 43.32 -17.30 -0.33
CA GLY A 117 43.92 -17.22 -1.68
C GLY A 117 43.68 -15.91 -2.42
N ARG A 118 42.98 -14.94 -1.81
CA ARG A 118 42.94 -13.54 -2.27
C ARG A 118 43.93 -12.63 -1.54
N ASP A 119 44.93 -13.24 -0.91
CA ASP A 119 45.90 -12.54 -0.07
C ASP A 119 46.70 -11.51 -0.90
N LYS A 120 46.96 -11.84 -2.17
CA LYS A 120 47.70 -10.97 -3.09
C LYS A 120 46.89 -9.73 -3.50
N GLU A 121 45.61 -9.90 -3.82
CA GLU A 121 44.70 -8.80 -4.16
C GLU A 121 44.41 -7.93 -2.93
N GLN A 122 44.30 -8.55 -1.75
CA GLN A 122 44.20 -7.83 -0.49
C GLN A 122 45.43 -6.95 -0.24
N GLU A 123 46.64 -7.50 -0.41
CA GLU A 123 47.88 -6.73 -0.29
C GLU A 123 47.98 -5.62 -1.34
N GLU A 124 47.56 -5.86 -2.58
CA GLU A 124 47.58 -4.86 -3.65
C GLU A 124 46.61 -3.70 -3.35
N ILE A 125 45.39 -4.00 -2.90
CA ILE A 125 44.41 -2.99 -2.49
C ILE A 125 44.92 -2.22 -1.27
N VAL A 126 45.46 -2.90 -0.26
CA VAL A 126 46.07 -2.26 0.92
C VAL A 126 47.21 -1.33 0.49
N LYS A 127 48.04 -1.75 -0.46
CA LYS A 127 49.14 -0.95 -0.99
C LYS A 127 48.66 0.27 -1.77
N ILE A 128 47.60 0.15 -2.57
CA ILE A 128 46.95 1.26 -3.26
C ILE A 128 46.38 2.26 -2.23
N LEU A 129 45.70 1.78 -1.20
CA LEU A 129 45.14 2.62 -0.14
C LEU A 129 46.23 3.36 0.63
N ILE A 130 47.32 2.67 0.99
CA ILE A 130 48.45 3.27 1.70
C ILE A 130 49.21 4.28 0.83
N ASN A 131 49.40 3.99 -0.46
CA ASN A 131 50.09 4.90 -1.38
C ASN A 131 49.28 6.17 -1.69
N ASN A 132 47.95 6.06 -1.75
CA ASN A 132 47.06 7.22 -1.90
C ASN A 132 47.05 8.14 -0.66
N VAL A 133 47.46 7.66 0.52
CA VAL A 133 47.62 8.51 1.71
C VAL A 133 48.91 9.34 1.66
N ASN A 134 49.94 8.89 0.93
CA ASN A 134 51.21 9.62 0.79
C ASN A 134 51.27 10.57 -0.41
N VAL A 135 50.20 10.64 -1.23
CA VAL A 135 50.05 11.60 -2.32
C VAL A 135 48.76 12.38 -2.10
N ALA A 136 48.77 13.30 -1.14
CA ALA A 136 47.71 14.30 -1.02
C ALA A 136 47.83 15.30 -2.18
N LYS A 137 47.30 14.96 -3.36
CA LYS A 137 46.68 15.84 -4.36
C LYS A 137 46.32 15.02 -5.59
N GLU A 138 45.00 14.93 -5.83
CA GLU A 138 44.28 14.25 -6.92
C GLU A 138 43.82 12.82 -6.58
N LEU A 139 42.60 12.71 -6.04
CA LEU A 139 41.90 11.44 -5.78
C LEU A 139 41.42 10.83 -7.11
N PRO A 140 41.88 9.63 -7.50
CA PRO A 140 41.28 8.92 -8.62
C PRO A 140 39.92 8.33 -8.19
N VAL A 141 38.87 8.61 -8.95
CA VAL A 141 37.56 7.97 -8.81
C VAL A 141 37.69 6.53 -9.35
N PHE A 142 37.53 5.53 -8.48
CA PHE A 142 37.59 4.11 -8.83
C PHE A 142 36.29 3.65 -9.54
N PRO A 143 36.34 2.69 -10.48
CA PRO A 143 35.20 1.83 -10.79
C PRO A 143 34.90 0.85 -9.65
#